data_AF-A0AAU7QBD1-F1
#
_entry.id   AF-A0AAU7QBD1-F1
#
_cell.length_a   1.000
_cell.length_b   1.000
_cell.length_c   1.000
_cell.angle_alpha   90.00
_cell.angle_beta   90.00
_cell.angle_gamma   90.00
#
_symmetry.space_group_name_H-M   'P 1'
#
loop_
_entity.id
_entity.type
_entity.pdbx_description
1 polymer ?
#
loop_
_entity_poly.entity_id
_entity_poly.type
_entity_poly.pdbx_seq_one_letter_code
_entity_poly.pdbx_strand_id
1 'polypeptide(L)' 'MNKFRAVTGDIAREHMGKTYTHEHLHIHHPGADQTLSILDDEKTAKEVALFKKIGGATIVEATPPEMGRDLSSLKNDK' A
#
# COMPACT_ATOMS: atom_id res chain seq x y z
N MET A 1 14.80 5.57 -20.20
CA MET A 1 13.88 5.90 -19.07
C MET A 1 12.97 4.71 -18.83
N ASN A 2 13.23 3.89 -17.81
CA ASN A 2 12.43 2.70 -17.48
C ASN A 2 12.31 2.61 -15.94
N LYS A 3 11.31 3.31 -15.38
CA LYS A 3 11.13 3.53 -13.93
C LYS A 3 9.65 3.43 -13.56
N PHE A 4 9.37 3.17 -12.29
CA PHE A 4 8.03 3.33 -11.71
C PHE A 4 8.07 4.40 -10.61
N ARG A 5 6.91 4.99 -10.29
CA ARG A 5 6.79 6.02 -9.26
C ARG A 5 6.12 5.44 -8.03
N ALA A 6 6.87 5.33 -6.94
CA ALA A 6 6.38 5.00 -5.62
C ALA A 6 6.01 6.28 -4.84
N VAL A 7 5.41 6.11 -3.66
CA VAL A 7 5.10 7.22 -2.74
C VAL A 7 6.35 7.94 -2.23
N THR A 8 7.51 7.29 -2.31
CA THR A 8 8.84 7.83 -1.97
C THR A 8 9.59 8.42 -3.17
N GLY A 9 9.00 8.39 -4.37
CA GLY A 9 9.59 8.95 -5.59
C GLY A 9 9.82 7.91 -6.70
N ASP A 10 10.64 8.29 -7.68
CA ASP A 10 10.94 7.48 -8.85
C ASP A 10 11.97 6.39 -8.53
N ILE A 11 11.67 5.13 -8.88
CA ILE A 11 12.49 3.96 -8.65
C ILE A 11 12.76 3.24 -9.98
N ALA A 12 13.98 2.76 -10.20
CA ALA A 12 14.32 2.03 -11.41
C ALA A 12 13.58 0.68 -11.49
N ARG A 13 13.13 0.28 -12.69
CA ARG A 13 12.22 -0.85 -12.89
C ARG A 13 12.76 -2.19 -12.34
N GLU A 14 14.06 -2.39 -12.40
CA GLU A 14 14.75 -3.58 -11.91
C GLU A 14 14.54 -3.81 -10.40
N HIS A 15 14.20 -2.77 -9.63
CA HIS A 15 13.89 -2.87 -8.21
C HIS A 15 12.42 -3.26 -7.92
N MET A 16 11.57 -3.40 -8.93
CA MET A 16 10.14 -3.66 -8.72
C MET A 16 9.88 -5.04 -8.06
N GLY A 17 10.70 -6.05 -8.37
CA GLY A 17 10.65 -7.38 -7.76
C GLY A 17 9.26 -8.05 -7.80
N LYS A 18 9.00 -8.96 -6.84
CA LYS A 18 7.69 -9.60 -6.71
C LYS A 18 6.66 -8.55 -6.29
N THR A 19 5.62 -8.39 -7.10
CA THR A 19 4.66 -7.29 -6.97
C THR A 19 3.24 -7.80 -6.75
N TYR A 20 2.56 -7.28 -5.73
CA TYR A 20 1.11 -7.34 -5.67
C TYR A 20 0.54 -6.11 -6.36
N THR A 21 -0.25 -6.34 -7.41
CA THR A 21 -0.63 -5.30 -8.37
C THR A 21 -1.94 -4.59 -8.03
N HIS A 22 -2.67 -5.05 -7.02
CA HIS A 22 -3.93 -4.46 -6.57
C HIS A 22 -4.22 -4.85 -5.12
N GLU A 23 -3.93 -3.98 -4.18
CA GLU A 23 -4.17 -4.21 -2.75
C GLU A 23 -4.73 -2.96 -2.07
N HIS A 24 -5.29 -3.12 -0.88
CA HIS A 24 -5.76 -2.02 -0.03
C HIS A 24 -5.03 -2.10 1.30
N LEU A 25 -4.24 -1.05 1.62
CA LEU A 25 -3.45 -1.01 2.85
C LEU A 25 -4.13 -0.18 3.94
N HIS A 26 -4.87 0.84 3.54
CA HIS A 26 -5.68 1.69 4.41
C HIS A 26 -6.91 2.13 3.63
N ILE A 27 -8.10 1.86 4.16
CA ILE A 27 -9.38 2.24 3.54
C ILE A 27 -10.35 2.63 4.64
N HIS A 28 -10.84 3.86 4.59
CA HIS A 28 -11.93 4.32 5.44
C HIS A 28 -13.20 4.35 4.59
N HIS A 29 -13.89 3.21 4.55
CA HIS A 29 -15.03 3.05 3.67
C HIS A 29 -16.22 3.90 4.18
N PRO A 30 -16.82 4.77 3.34
CA PRO A 30 -17.85 5.73 3.78
C PRO A 30 -19.24 5.10 4.00
N GLY A 31 -19.43 3.84 3.62
CA GLY A 31 -20.69 3.10 3.77
C GLY A 31 -20.95 2.57 5.18
N ALA A 32 -22.17 2.08 5.41
CA ALA A 32 -22.58 1.54 6.71
C ALA A 32 -21.88 0.23 7.10
N ASP A 33 -21.38 -0.54 6.12
CA ASP A 33 -20.64 -1.76 6.38
C ASP A 33 -19.18 -1.45 6.74
N GLN A 34 -18.88 -1.51 8.03
CA GLN A 34 -17.53 -1.25 8.55
C GLN A 34 -16.52 -2.35 8.24
N THR A 35 -16.97 -3.55 7.84
CA THR A 35 -16.05 -4.66 7.48
C THR A 35 -15.25 -4.37 6.22
N LEU A 36 -15.68 -3.38 5.42
CA LEU A 36 -14.97 -2.87 4.26
C LEU A 36 -13.84 -1.89 4.60
N SER A 37 -13.66 -1.55 5.89
CA SER A 37 -12.62 -0.61 6.33
C SER A 37 -11.37 -1.33 6.86
N ILE A 38 -10.20 -0.78 6.55
CA ILE A 38 -8.90 -1.20 7.07
C ILE A 38 -8.26 0.06 7.68
N LEU A 39 -8.30 0.15 9.02
CA LEU A 39 -7.92 1.35 9.78
C LEU A 39 -6.78 1.11 10.78
N ASP A 40 -6.29 -0.13 10.89
CA ASP A 40 -5.25 -0.52 11.85
C ASP A 40 -3.89 -0.62 11.14
N ASP A 41 -3.20 0.52 11.05
CA ASP A 41 -1.92 0.63 10.35
C ASP A 41 -0.84 -0.29 10.96
N GLU A 42 -0.90 -0.60 12.26
CA GLU A 42 0.04 -1.52 12.89
C GLU A 42 -0.14 -2.97 12.40
N LYS A 43 -1.39 -3.41 12.21
CA LYS A 43 -1.67 -4.72 11.63
C LYS A 43 -1.33 -4.75 10.14
N THR A 44 -1.68 -3.71 9.38
CA THR A 44 -1.27 -3.57 7.98
C THR A 44 0.24 -3.67 7.84
N ALA A 45 1.01 -2.98 8.70
CA ALA A 45 2.47 -3.03 8.68
C ALA A 45 3.01 -4.45 8.94
N LYS A 46 2.38 -5.23 9.83
CA LYS A 46 2.75 -6.63 10.08
C LYS A 46 2.49 -7.50 8.85
N GLU A 47 1.37 -7.34 8.17
CA GLU A 47 1.05 -8.08 6.93
C GLU A 47 2.02 -7.72 5.78
N VAL A 48 2.32 -6.43 5.61
CA VAL A 48 3.32 -5.98 4.62
C VAL A 48 4.72 -6.53 4.97
N ALA A 49 5.08 -6.59 6.25
CA ALA A 49 6.34 -7.20 6.68
C ALA A 49 6.39 -8.72 6.40
N LEU A 50 5.26 -9.43 6.53
CA LEU A 50 5.15 -10.83 6.14
C LEU A 50 5.33 -11.00 4.63
N PHE A 51 4.70 -10.15 3.81
CA PHE A 51 4.90 -10.16 2.35
C PHE A 51 6.38 -9.94 1.99
N LYS A 52 7.03 -8.96 2.62
CA LYS A 52 8.46 -8.73 2.44
C LYS A 52 9.32 -9.94 2.85
N LYS A 53 8.99 -10.58 3.99
CA LYS A 53 9.70 -11.76 4.51
C LYS A 53 9.69 -12.93 3.52
N ILE A 54 8.62 -13.08 2.73
CA ILE A 54 8.50 -14.12 1.70
C ILE A 54 9.01 -13.68 0.30
N GLY A 55 9.79 -12.60 0.23
CA GLY A 55 10.40 -12.09 -1.00
C GLY A 55 9.54 -11.10 -1.79
N GLY A 56 8.46 -10.59 -1.20
CA GLY A 56 7.70 -9.48 -1.74
C GLY A 56 8.52 -8.18 -1.80
N ALA A 57 8.29 -7.37 -2.84
CA ALA A 57 9.05 -6.13 -3.06
C ALA A 57 8.15 -4.90 -3.24
N THR A 58 7.09 -5.00 -4.06
CA THR A 58 6.23 -3.86 -4.39
C THR A 58 4.76 -4.20 -4.14
N ILE A 59 4.00 -3.24 -3.63
CA ILE A 59 2.54 -3.31 -3.51
C ILE A 59 1.97 -2.06 -4.19
N VAL A 60 0.97 -2.25 -5.04
CA VAL A 60 0.16 -1.16 -5.59
C VAL A 60 -1.05 -0.97 -4.68
N GLU A 61 -1.03 0.11 -3.91
CA GLU A 61 -2.17 0.56 -3.11
C GLU A 61 -3.21 1.16 -4.06
N ALA A 62 -4.36 0.49 -4.17
CA ALA A 62 -5.38 0.75 -5.17
C ALA A 62 -6.62 1.45 -4.61
N THR A 63 -6.59 1.95 -3.37
CA THR A 63 -7.72 2.68 -2.79
C THR A 63 -7.92 3.99 -3.52
N PRO A 64 -9.10 4.24 -4.10
CA PRO A 64 -9.36 5.50 -4.78
C PRO A 64 -9.73 6.62 -3.76
N PRO A 65 -9.65 7.90 -4.15
CA PRO A 65 -9.96 9.03 -3.26
C PRO A 65 -11.32 8.92 -2.55
N GLU A 66 -12.35 8.46 -3.26
CA GLU A 66 -13.73 8.33 -2.79
C GLU A 66 -13.92 7.23 -1.73
N MET A 67 -12.95 6.33 -1.57
CA MET A 67 -12.98 5.25 -0.56
C MET A 67 -12.06 5.53 0.63
N GLY A 68 -11.61 6.77 0.81
CA GLY A 68 -10.82 7.15 1.99
C GLY A 68 -9.34 6.82 1.87
N ARG A 69 -8.76 6.99 0.66
CA ARG A 69 -7.31 6.90 0.45
C ARG A 69 -6.57 7.87 1.37
N ASP A 70 -5.64 7.36 2.16
CA ASP A 70 -4.75 8.14 3.02
C ASP A 70 -3.29 7.99 2.57
N LEU A 71 -2.65 9.10 2.19
CA LEU A 71 -1.24 9.09 1.80
C LEU A 71 -0.28 9.13 3.00
N SER A 72 -0.76 9.59 4.16
CA SER A 72 0.06 9.70 5.36
C SER A 72 0.32 8.34 6.00
N SER A 73 -0.60 7.39 5.87
CA SER A 73 -0.41 6.00 6.31
C SER A 73 0.59 5.22 5.45
N LEU A 74 0.91 5.71 4.25
CA LEU A 74 1.81 5.06 3.29
C LEU A 74 3.25 5.58 3.33
N LYS A 75 3.49 6.72 3.97
CA LYS A 75 4.83 7.33 4.07
C LYS A 75 5.39 7.14 5.46
N ASN A 76 6.62 6.62 5.53
CA ASN A 76 7.41 6.66 6.76
C ASN A 76 8.22 7.97 6.76
N ASP A 77 7.61 9.04 7.29
CA ASP A 77 8.32 10.29 7.63
C ASP A 77 8.84 10.25 9.10
N LYS A 78 8.89 9.07 9.72
CA LYS A 78 9.44 8.82 11.06
C LYS A 78 10.77 8.08 11.00
#